data_AF-A0A383A0V5-F1
#
_entry.id   AF-A0A383A0V5-F1
#
_cell.length_a   1.000
_cell.length_b   1.000
_cell.length_c   1.000
_cell.angle_alpha   90.00
_cell.angle_beta   90.00
_cell.angle_gamma   90.00
#
_symmetry.space_group_name_H-M   'P 1'
#
loop_
_entity.id
_entity.type
_entity.pdbx_description
1 polymer ?
#
loop_
_entity_poly.entity_id
_entity_poly.type
_entity_poly.pdbx_seq_one_letter_code
_entity_poly.pdbx_strand_id
1 'polypeptide(L)'
;EELRNCFSYFGKEMAMLTKANCMLALGKIAFDTCLRFWRRSFDIKVKDHPFRHHSIYELPNGFNLVGGYHPSPRNVNTGRLSKAMMIDLLNDVKNFI
;
A
#
# COMPACT_ATOMS: atom_id res chain seq x y z
N GLU A 1 12.75 -1.23 15.74
CA GLU A 1 12.97 0.14 16.25
C GLU A 1 12.90 1.16 15.13
N GLU A 2 13.66 0.95 14.06
CA GLU A 2 13.71 1.79 12.85
C GLU A 2 12.34 2.13 12.25
N LEU A 3 11.44 1.16 12.05
CA LEU A 3 10.10 1.41 11.50
C LEU A 3 9.27 2.40 12.34
N ARG A 4 9.44 2.41 13.67
CA ARG A 4 8.74 3.38 14.53
C ARG A 4 9.36 4.76 14.39
N ASN A 5 10.69 4.83 14.39
CA ASN A 5 11.43 6.09 14.29
C ASN A 5 11.12 6.79 12.95
N CYS A 6 11.09 6.02 11.85
CA CYS A 6 10.78 6.55 10.52
C CYS A 6 9.29 6.88 10.30
N PHE A 7 8.37 6.32 11.10
CA PHE A 7 6.92 6.49 10.90
C PHE A 7 6.46 7.95 11.00
N SER A 8 7.19 8.77 11.77
CA SER A 8 6.91 10.20 11.88
C SER A 8 7.08 10.94 10.55
N TYR A 9 8.08 10.56 9.75
CA TYR A 9 8.30 11.13 8.41
C TYR A 9 7.18 10.73 7.46
N PHE A 10 6.77 9.46 7.47
CA PHE A 10 5.64 8.99 6.66
C PHE A 10 4.36 9.81 6.93
N GLY A 11 4.06 10.10 8.20
CA GLY A 11 2.91 10.95 8.53
C GLY A 11 3.03 12.39 8.01
N LYS A 12 4.24 12.96 8.00
CA LYS A 12 4.50 14.28 7.41
C LYS A 12 4.34 14.27 5.90
N GLU A 13 4.85 13.25 5.22
CA GLU A 13 4.69 13.07 3.76
C GLU A 13 3.21 12.98 3.38
N MET A 14 2.43 12.19 4.10
CA MET A 14 0.98 12.08 3.87
C MET A 14 0.25 13.41 4.05
N ALA A 15 0.70 14.27 4.97
CA ALA A 15 0.14 15.62 5.13
C ALA A 15 0.51 16.58 4.00
N MET A 16 1.65 16.36 3.30
CA MET A 16 2.08 17.16 2.16
C MET A 16 1.42 16.73 0.84
N LEU A 17 1.10 15.45 0.70
CA LEU A 17 0.50 14.86 -0.52
C LEU A 17 -1.02 15.10 -0.60
N THR A 18 -1.44 16.36 -0.58
CA THR A 18 -2.87 16.76 -0.51
C THR A 18 -3.72 16.38 -1.72
N LYS A 19 -3.09 16.07 -2.86
CA LYS A 19 -3.76 15.62 -4.09
C LYS A 19 -3.73 14.10 -4.27
N ALA A 20 -3.03 13.36 -3.41
CA ALA A 20 -2.99 11.92 -3.51
C ALA A 20 -4.34 11.33 -3.07
N ASN A 21 -4.84 10.37 -3.84
CA ASN A 21 -6.08 9.65 -3.59
C ASN A 21 -5.87 8.12 -3.57
N CYS A 22 -4.64 7.65 -3.83
CA CYS A 22 -4.27 6.25 -3.89
C CYS A 22 -2.84 6.05 -3.39
N MET A 23 -2.58 4.92 -2.73
CA MET A 23 -1.25 4.48 -2.29
C MET A 23 -1.03 3.03 -2.69
N LEU A 24 0.02 2.78 -3.47
CA LEU A 24 0.50 1.44 -3.79
C LEU A 24 1.55 1.00 -2.76
N ALA A 25 1.18 0.09 -1.87
CA ALA A 25 2.05 -0.47 -0.85
C ALA A 25 2.73 -1.76 -1.35
N LEU A 26 4.05 -1.66 -1.57
CA LEU A 26 4.88 -2.77 -2.05
C LEU A 26 5.38 -3.64 -0.90
N GLY A 27 4.73 -4.79 -0.70
CA GLY A 27 5.04 -5.77 0.33
C GLY A 27 4.22 -5.61 1.61
N LYS A 28 4.18 -6.68 2.41
CA LYS A 28 3.35 -6.75 3.62
C LYS A 28 3.69 -5.66 4.64
N ILE A 29 4.97 -5.37 4.83
CA ILE A 29 5.43 -4.36 5.81
C ILE A 29 4.94 -2.96 5.42
N ALA A 30 5.04 -2.60 4.14
CA ALA A 30 4.53 -1.33 3.64
C ALA A 30 3.01 -1.24 3.80
N PHE A 31 2.29 -2.31 3.44
CA PHE A 31 0.84 -2.37 3.52
C PHE A 31 0.34 -2.27 4.97
N ASP A 32 0.92 -3.03 5.90
CA ASP A 32 0.55 -2.98 7.30
C ASP A 32 0.85 -1.60 7.92
N THR A 33 1.94 -0.95 7.51
CA THR A 33 2.32 0.39 7.98
C THR A 33 1.33 1.45 7.51
N CYS A 34 0.93 1.37 6.23
CA CYS A 34 -0.15 2.16 5.65
C CYS A 34 -1.45 1.96 6.45
N LEU A 35 -1.89 0.73 6.61
CA LEU A 35 -3.13 0.42 7.32
C LEU A 35 -3.09 0.92 8.78
N ARG A 36 -1.95 0.78 9.46
CA ARG A 36 -1.73 1.31 10.81
C ARG A 36 -1.84 2.83 10.86
N PHE A 37 -1.39 3.54 9.83
CA PHE A 37 -1.51 4.99 9.76
C PHE A 37 -2.98 5.43 9.73
N TRP A 38 -3.77 4.89 8.81
CA TRP A 38 -5.19 5.25 8.69
C TRP A 38 -6.05 4.77 9.86
N ARG A 39 -5.68 3.65 10.51
CA ARG A 39 -6.31 3.19 11.76
C ARG A 39 -6.24 4.19 12.91
N ARG A 40 -5.36 5.20 12.85
CA ARG A 40 -5.30 6.27 13.87
C ARG A 40 -6.46 7.26 13.74
N SER A 41 -7.10 7.32 12.59
CA SER A 41 -8.16 8.29 12.26
C SER A 41 -9.50 7.63 11.93
N PHE A 42 -9.50 6.35 11.56
CA PHE A 42 -10.67 5.61 11.11
C PHE A 42 -10.78 4.24 11.78
N ASP A 43 -12.01 3.76 11.99
CA ASP A 43 -12.28 2.40 12.49
C ASP A 43 -12.12 1.35 11.38
N ILE A 44 -10.87 1.08 11.02
CA ILE A 44 -10.49 0.12 9.98
C ILE A 44 -10.09 -1.19 10.65
N LYS A 45 -10.75 -2.31 10.37
CA LYS A 45 -10.37 -3.62 10.93
C LYS A 45 -9.33 -4.33 10.06
N VAL A 46 -8.20 -4.73 10.64
CA VAL A 46 -7.10 -5.41 9.91
C VAL A 46 -7.59 -6.69 9.22
N LYS A 47 -8.48 -7.44 9.86
CA LYS A 47 -9.06 -8.67 9.31
C LYS A 47 -9.81 -8.47 7.99
N ASP A 48 -10.35 -7.28 7.77
CA ASP A 48 -11.13 -6.94 6.56
C ASP A 48 -10.21 -6.45 5.43
N HIS A 49 -8.92 -6.24 5.72
CA HIS A 49 -7.91 -5.71 4.81
C HIS A 49 -6.67 -6.63 4.74
N PRO A 50 -6.81 -7.90 4.36
CA PRO A 50 -5.66 -8.80 4.26
C PRO A 50 -4.72 -8.38 3.12
N PHE A 51 -3.41 -8.39 3.38
CA PHE A 51 -2.42 -8.14 2.34
C PHE A 51 -2.40 -9.26 1.29
N ARG A 52 -2.62 -8.90 0.02
CA ARG A 52 -2.38 -9.75 -1.15
C ARG A 52 -1.84 -8.90 -2.30
N HIS A 53 -1.26 -9.54 -3.32
CA HIS A 53 -0.98 -8.83 -4.56
C HIS A 53 -2.30 -8.45 -5.22
N HIS A 54 -2.37 -7.23 -5.74
CA HIS A 54 -3.55 -6.67 -6.40
C HIS A 54 -4.77 -6.54 -5.50
N SER A 55 -4.59 -6.43 -4.19
CA SER A 55 -5.71 -6.09 -3.29
C SER A 55 -5.95 -4.59 -3.30
N ILE A 56 -7.17 -4.14 -3.54
CA ILE A 56 -7.54 -2.72 -3.53
C ILE A 56 -8.59 -2.54 -2.43
N TYR A 57 -8.36 -1.59 -1.53
CA TYR A 57 -9.30 -1.26 -0.46
C TYR A 57 -9.57 0.24 -0.45
N GLU A 58 -10.83 0.62 -0.60
CA GLU A 58 -11.27 1.99 -0.38
C GLU A 58 -11.38 2.26 1.13
N LEU A 59 -10.71 3.30 1.60
CA LEU A 59 -10.71 3.73 2.99
C LEU A 59 -11.86 4.73 3.25
N PRO A 60 -12.28 4.94 4.51
CA PRO A 60 -13.45 5.79 4.82
C PRO A 60 -13.35 7.26 4.37
N ASN A 61 -12.16 7.73 4.02
CA ASN A 61 -11.92 9.07 3.46
C ASN A 61 -11.87 9.10 1.93
N GLY A 62 -12.29 8.02 1.24
CA GLY A 62 -12.24 7.89 -0.22
C GLY A 62 -10.84 7.61 -0.78
N PHE A 63 -9.85 7.37 0.09
CA PHE A 63 -8.48 7.08 -0.32
C PHE A 63 -8.32 5.58 -0.62
N ASN A 64 -7.65 5.21 -1.70
CA ASN A 64 -7.45 3.82 -2.09
C ASN A 64 -6.11 3.27 -1.60
N LEU A 65 -6.14 2.20 -0.82
CA LEU A 65 -4.93 1.46 -0.42
C LEU A 65 -4.79 0.19 -1.26
N VAL A 66 -3.75 0.17 -2.10
CA VAL A 66 -3.45 -0.93 -3.01
C VAL A 66 -2.29 -1.75 -2.47
N GLY A 67 -2.46 -3.07 -2.37
CA GLY A 67 -1.42 -4.03 -1.98
C GLY A 67 -0.75 -4.64 -3.21
N GLY A 68 0.57 -4.58 -3.27
CA GLY A 68 1.36 -5.24 -4.31
C GLY A 68 2.49 -6.06 -3.70
N TYR A 69 2.81 -7.22 -4.27
CA TYR A 69 4.09 -7.86 -3.98
C TYR A 69 5.26 -6.93 -4.32
N HIS A 70 6.26 -6.91 -3.43
CA HIS A 70 7.46 -6.12 -3.63
C HIS A 70 8.28 -6.68 -4.80
N PRO A 71 8.74 -5.88 -5.76
CA PRO A 71 9.56 -6.32 -6.88
C PRO A 71 11.02 -6.61 -6.47
N SER A 72 11.23 -7.38 -5.40
CA SER A 72 12.56 -7.82 -4.98
C SER A 72 13.08 -8.94 -5.89
N PRO A 73 14.40 -9.11 -6.03
CA PRO A 73 14.98 -10.21 -6.79
C PRO A 73 14.44 -11.57 -6.36
N ARG A 74 14.21 -11.77 -5.06
CA ARG A 74 13.61 -12.99 -4.53
C ARG A 74 12.22 -13.25 -5.12
N ASN A 75 11.33 -12.26 -5.17
CA ASN A 75 9.96 -12.45 -5.67
C ASN A 75 9.92 -12.66 -7.18
N VAL A 76 10.80 -11.98 -7.92
CA VAL A 76 10.90 -12.10 -9.37
C VAL A 76 11.52 -13.45 -9.75
N ASN A 77 12.66 -13.81 -9.16
CA ASN A 77 13.41 -15.03 -9.51
C ASN A 77 12.68 -16.32 -9.10
N THR A 78 11.83 -16.28 -8.07
CA THR A 78 11.01 -17.43 -7.65
C THR A 78 9.66 -17.51 -8.38
N GLY A 79 9.37 -16.58 -9.30
CA GLY A 79 8.10 -16.53 -10.03
C GLY A 79 6.90 -16.07 -9.21
N ARG A 80 7.11 -15.63 -7.97
CA ARG A 80 6.03 -15.10 -7.10
C ARG A 80 5.44 -13.79 -7.65
N LEU A 81 6.22 -13.04 -8.42
CA LEU A 81 5.79 -11.83 -9.11
C LEU A 81 6.39 -11.83 -10.52
N SER A 82 5.53 -11.80 -11.53
CA SER A 82 5.95 -11.63 -12.92
C SER A 82 5.90 -10.16 -13.36
N LYS A 83 6.57 -9.85 -14.47
CA LYS A 83 6.49 -8.52 -15.10
C LYS A 83 5.06 -8.16 -15.50
N ALA A 84 4.32 -9.12 -16.06
CA ALA A 84 2.93 -8.92 -16.47
C ALA A 84 2.04 -8.54 -15.27
N MET A 85 2.14 -9.29 -14.16
CA MET A 85 1.42 -8.98 -12.92
C MET A 85 1.67 -7.55 -12.41
N MET A 86 2.92 -7.08 -12.47
CA MET A 86 3.23 -5.70 -12.07
C MET A 86 2.66 -4.67 -13.05
N ILE A 87 2.71 -4.94 -14.36
CA ILE A 87 2.13 -4.04 -15.37
C ILE A 87 0.62 -3.93 -15.18
N ASP A 88 -0.06 -5.06 -14.99
CA ASP A 88 -1.51 -5.10 -14.77
C ASP A 88 -1.88 -4.29 -13.52
N LEU A 89 -1.17 -4.50 -12.42
CA LEU A 89 -1.35 -3.72 -11.19
C LEU A 89 -1.16 -2.21 -11.41
N LEU A 90 -0.10 -1.81 -12.11
CA LEU A 90 0.18 -0.39 -12.36
C LEU A 90 -0.85 0.25 -13.31
N ASN A 91 -1.40 -0.51 -14.25
CA ASN A 91 -2.48 -0.03 -15.12
C ASN A 91 -3.75 0.24 -14.32
N ASP A 92 -4.10 -0.61 -13.36
CA ASP A 92 -5.26 -0.36 -12.49
C ASP A 92 -5.02 0.82 -11.55
N VAL A 93 -3.80 0.99 -11.03
CA VAL A 93 -3.45 2.14 -10.18
C VAL A 93 -3.63 3.47 -10.93
N LYS A 94 -3.38 3.51 -12.24
CA LYS A 94 -3.59 4.73 -13.06
C LYS A 94 -5.05 5.17 -13.10
N ASN A 95 -6.02 4.27 -12.93
CA ASN A 95 -7.43 4.63 -12.95
C ASN A 95 -7.86 5.46 -11.73
N PHE A 96 -7.01 5.55 -10.71
CA PHE A 96 -7.23 6.44 -9.57
C PHE A 96 -6.65 7.84 -9.77
N ILE A 97 -5.81 8.09 -10.78
CA ILE A 97 -5.09 9.36 -10.97
C ILE A 97 -5.88 10.31 -11.88
#